data_AF-A0A2M9U742-F1
#
_entry.id   AF-A0A2M9U742-F1
#
_cell.length_a   1.000
_cell.length_b   1.000
_cell.length_c   1.000
_cell.angle_alpha   90.00
_cell.angle_beta   90.00
_cell.angle_gamma   90.00
#
_symmetry.space_group_name_H-M   'P 1'
#
loop_
_entity.id
_entity.type
_entity.pdbx_description
1 polymer ?
#
loop_
_entity_poly.entity_id
_entity_poly.type
_entity_poly.pdbx_seq_one_letter_code
_entity_poly.pdbx_strand_id
1 'polypeptide(L)'
;MSLDLDSLNDKSLEDLFQKAYKMVSETTYVFKQDTLLLFYSYYKQATLENHTIRITNVPVSGDELVNAFKANALFQVRHLNRKEAKKHYILLASEFLDLV
;
A
#
# COMPACT_ATOMS: atom_id res chain seq x y z
N MET A 1 12.04 -16.82 2.50
CA MET A 1 10.96 -17.74 2.06
C MET A 1 10.21 -17.02 0.96
N SER A 2 10.25 -17.52 -0.28
CA SER A 2 9.56 -16.83 -1.40
C SER A 2 8.07 -17.15 -1.29
N LEU A 3 7.24 -16.14 -1.03
CA LEU A 3 5.80 -16.27 -1.16
C LEU A 3 5.49 -16.36 -2.66
N ASP A 4 5.05 -17.53 -3.12
CA ASP A 4 4.49 -17.68 -4.46
C ASP A 4 3.07 -17.11 -4.48
N LEU A 5 2.97 -15.82 -4.78
CA LEU A 5 1.69 -15.11 -4.89
C LEU A 5 1.01 -15.30 -6.25
N ASP A 6 1.71 -15.89 -7.22
CA ASP A 6 1.20 -16.08 -8.58
C ASP A 6 0.25 -17.29 -8.67
N SER A 7 0.43 -18.29 -7.80
CA SER A 7 -0.46 -19.45 -7.70
C SER A 7 -1.78 -19.17 -6.96
N LEU A 8 -1.92 -18.01 -6.31
CA LEU A 8 -3.13 -17.67 -5.57
C LEU A 8 -4.30 -17.30 -6.49
N ASN A 9 -5.48 -17.85 -6.18
CA ASN A 9 -6.74 -17.35 -6.74
C ASN A 9 -7.07 -15.96 -6.15
N ASP A 10 -8.00 -15.25 -6.79
CA ASP A 10 -8.30 -13.87 -6.44
C ASP A 10 -8.84 -13.70 -5.02
N LYS A 11 -9.58 -14.69 -4.50
CA LYS A 11 -10.09 -14.67 -3.11
C LYS A 11 -8.94 -14.84 -2.12
N SER A 12 -8.07 -15.84 -2.32
CA SER A 12 -6.93 -16.09 -1.44
C SER A 12 -5.94 -14.92 -1.43
N LEU A 13 -5.74 -14.27 -2.59
CA LEU A 13 -4.94 -13.05 -2.67
C LEU A 13 -5.58 -11.89 -1.90
N GLU A 14 -6.91 -11.73 -1.99
CA GLU A 14 -7.63 -10.71 -1.21
C GLU A 14 -7.52 -10.97 0.29
N ASP A 15 -7.77 -12.21 0.74
CA ASP A 15 -7.69 -12.58 2.16
C ASP A 15 -6.28 -12.31 2.73
N LEU A 16 -5.24 -12.64 1.96
CA LEU A 16 -3.85 -12.37 2.35
C LEU A 16 -3.51 -10.88 2.34
N PHE A 17 -4.03 -10.12 1.38
CA PHE A 17 -3.88 -8.67 1.33
C PHE A 17 -4.51 -8.00 2.55
N GLN A 18 -5.74 -8.41 2.92
CA GLN A 18 -6.41 -7.89 4.11
C GLN A 18 -5.68 -8.27 5.41
N LYS A 19 -5.15 -9.50 5.50
CA LYS A 19 -4.30 -9.93 6.62
C LYS A 19 -3.06 -9.04 6.72
N ALA A 20 -2.34 -8.83 5.62
CA ALA A 20 -1.16 -7.98 5.58
C ALA A 20 -1.50 -6.53 5.99
N TYR A 21 -2.58 -5.98 5.46
CA TYR A 21 -3.05 -4.63 5.81
C TYR A 21 -3.31 -4.50 7.31
N LYS A 22 -4.06 -5.45 7.89
CA LYS A 22 -4.36 -5.46 9.33
C LYS A 22 -3.07 -5.50 10.15
N MET A 23 -2.15 -6.40 9.81
CA MET A 23 -0.88 -6.54 10.53
C MET A 23 -0.03 -5.26 10.46
N VAL A 24 0.06 -4.63 9.28
CA VAL A 24 0.77 -3.34 9.12
C VAL A 24 0.07 -2.21 9.86
N SER A 25 -1.26 -2.21 9.96
CA SER A 25 -2.01 -1.16 10.67
C SER A 25 -1.96 -1.28 12.20
N GLU A 26 -1.76 -2.49 12.72
CA GLU A 26 -1.81 -2.79 14.16
C GLU A 26 -0.42 -3.05 14.76
N THR A 27 0.63 -3.16 13.94
CA THR A 27 1.99 -3.40 14.42
C THR A 27 2.56 -2.22 15.20
N THR A 28 3.44 -2.53 16.16
CA THR A 28 4.25 -1.54 16.89
C THR A 28 5.57 -1.21 16.17
N TYR A 29 5.84 -1.88 15.04
CA TYR A 29 7.03 -1.63 14.25
C TYR A 29 7.02 -0.22 13.65
N VAL A 30 8.10 0.53 13.86
CA VAL A 30 8.26 1.89 13.34
C VAL A 30 8.87 1.84 11.95
N PHE A 31 8.04 1.98 10.93
CA PHE A 31 8.48 2.05 9.54
C PHE A 31 9.18 3.38 9.24
N LYS A 32 10.13 3.33 8.30
CA LYS A 32 10.68 4.54 7.70
C LYS A 32 9.61 5.22 6.84
N GLN A 33 9.76 6.53 6.63
CA GLN A 33 8.77 7.35 5.92
C GLN A 33 8.56 6.92 4.46
N ASP A 34 9.62 6.50 3.77
CA ASP A 34 9.59 5.93 2.42
C ASP A 34 8.81 4.62 2.36
N THR A 35 9.00 3.72 3.33
CA THR A 35 8.23 2.48 3.47
C THR A 35 6.73 2.77 3.67
N LEU A 36 6.39 3.76 4.50
CA LEU A 36 4.99 4.19 4.69
C LEU A 36 4.36 4.71 3.39
N LEU A 37 5.11 5.46 2.58
CA LEU A 37 4.64 5.95 1.28
C LEU A 37 4.42 4.79 0.29
N LEU A 38 5.26 3.76 0.32
CA LEU A 38 5.05 2.56 -0.49
C LEU A 38 3.77 1.82 -0.09
N PHE A 39 3.59 1.53 1.21
CA PHE A 39 2.34 0.91 1.71
C PHE A 39 1.11 1.71 1.31
N TYR A 40 1.15 3.03 1.48
CA TYR A 40 0.07 3.92 1.06
C TYR A 40 -0.23 3.78 -0.44
N SER A 41 0.81 3.86 -1.28
CA SER A 41 0.65 3.83 -2.73
C SER A 41 0.09 2.49 -3.23
N TYR A 42 0.61 1.36 -2.74
CA TYR A 42 0.13 0.03 -3.10
C TYR A 42 -1.30 -0.21 -2.60
N TYR A 43 -1.64 0.22 -1.38
CA TYR A 43 -3.00 0.08 -0.85
C TYR A 43 -4.02 0.85 -1.72
N LYS A 44 -3.74 2.12 -2.03
CA LYS A 44 -4.64 2.96 -2.84
C LYS A 44 -4.80 2.43 -4.27
N GLN A 45 -3.72 1.90 -4.86
CA GLN A 45 -3.78 1.28 -6.19
C GLN A 45 -4.53 -0.06 -6.16
N ALA A 46 -4.38 -0.84 -5.09
CA ALA A 46 -5.07 -2.12 -4.89
C ALA A 46 -6.59 -1.99 -4.71
N THR A 47 -7.05 -0.94 -4.01
CA THR A 47 -8.47 -0.73 -3.73
C THR A 47 -9.21 0.04 -4.82
N LEU A 48 -8.49 0.68 -5.76
CA LEU A 48 -9.05 1.56 -6.80
C LEU A 48 -10.14 2.46 -6.21
N GLU A 49 -9.75 3.29 -5.25
CA GLU A 49 -10.47 4.55 -5.11
C GLU A 49 -10.19 5.36 -6.36
N ASN A 50 -11.19 5.44 -7.26
CA ASN A 50 -11.16 6.30 -8.44
C ASN A 50 -10.55 7.65 -8.05
N HIS A 51 -9.41 7.94 -8.67
CA HIS A 51 -8.58 9.13 -8.48
C HIS A 51 -9.31 10.41 -8.89
N THR A 52 -10.35 10.81 -8.14
CA THR A 52 -10.25 12.16 -7.63
C THR A 52 -9.24 12.03 -6.51
N ILE A 53 -8.01 12.53 -6.74
CA ILE A 53 -7.25 13.01 -5.60
C ILE A 53 -8.15 14.07 -4.99
N ARG A 54 -8.98 13.64 -4.04
CA ARG A 54 -9.65 14.54 -3.13
C ARG A 54 -8.51 15.10 -2.29
N ILE A 55 -7.92 16.19 -2.80
CA ILE A 55 -7.34 17.22 -1.95
C ILE A 55 -8.56 17.79 -1.18
N THR A 56 -9.17 17.00 -0.29
CA THR A 56 -10.22 17.48 0.61
C THR A 56 -9.65 18.37 1.70
N ASN A 57 -8.32 18.44 1.78
CA ASN A 57 -7.63 19.30 2.70
C ASN A 57 -7.27 20.55 1.92
N VAL A 58 -8.12 21.58 2.04
CA VAL A 58 -7.64 22.96 1.89
C VAL A 58 -6.33 23.03 2.68
N PRO A 59 -5.19 23.31 2.04
CA PRO A 59 -3.91 23.16 2.70
C PRO A 59 -3.86 24.09 3.91
N VAL A 60 -3.84 23.49 5.11
CA VAL A 60 -3.40 24.15 6.32
C VAL A 60 -1.89 24.01 6.31
N SER A 61 -1.17 25.13 6.46
CA SER A 61 0.28 25.23 6.29
C SER A 61 1.04 24.02 6.86
N GLY A 62 1.74 23.25 6.01
CA GLY A 62 2.48 22.03 6.38
C GLY A 62 2.00 20.74 5.68
N ASP A 63 0.72 20.63 5.34
CA ASP A 63 0.14 19.44 4.70
C ASP A 63 0.51 19.29 3.22
N GLU A 64 0.91 20.39 2.56
CA GLU A 64 1.24 20.41 1.12
C GLU A 64 2.41 19.49 0.78
N LEU A 65 3.45 19.49 1.61
CA LEU A 65 4.64 18.68 1.37
C LEU A 65 4.32 17.19 1.51
N VAL A 66 3.57 16.80 2.55
CA VAL A 66 3.13 15.41 2.76
C VAL A 66 2.23 14.95 1.62
N ASN A 67 1.31 15.81 1.17
CA ASN A 67 0.43 15.53 0.04
C ASN A 67 1.21 15.40 -1.27
N ALA A 68 2.24 16.21 -1.49
CA ALA A 68 3.12 16.10 -2.65
C ALA A 68 3.89 14.76 -2.65
N PHE A 69 4.40 14.31 -1.50
CA PHE A 69 5.03 13.00 -1.39
C PHE A 69 4.07 11.85 -1.68
N LYS A 70 2.84 11.92 -1.14
CA LYS A 70 1.78 10.93 -1.42
C LYS A 70 1.41 10.90 -2.91
N ALA A 71 1.25 12.07 -3.53
CA ALA A 71 0.96 12.18 -4.95
C ALA A 71 2.07 11.59 -5.82
N ASN A 72 3.34 11.84 -5.46
CA ASN A 72 4.49 11.25 -6.14
C ASN A 72 4.51 9.72 -5.99
N ALA A 73 4.31 9.20 -4.78
CA ALA A 73 4.28 7.75 -4.54
C ALA A 73 3.15 7.06 -5.35
N LEU A 74 1.95 7.66 -5.40
CA LEU A 74 0.86 7.17 -6.25
C LEU A 74 1.22 7.25 -7.74
N PHE A 75 1.89 8.32 -8.16
CA PHE A 75 2.35 8.46 -9.54
C PHE A 75 3.29 7.32 -9.94
N GLN A 76 4.20 6.91 -9.06
CA GLN A 76 5.17 5.86 -9.33
C GLN A 76 4.53 4.48 -9.57
N VAL A 77 3.46 4.16 -8.84
CA VAL A 77 2.81 2.83 -8.90
C VAL A 77 1.62 2.76 -9.87
N ARG A 78 1.30 3.84 -10.59
CA ARG A 78 0.11 3.93 -11.46
C ARG A 78 0.02 2.87 -12.56
N HIS A 79 1.16 2.29 -12.94
CA HIS A 79 1.28 1.30 -13.98
C HIS A 79 0.83 -0.10 -13.50
N LEU A 80 0.75 -0.32 -12.18
CA LEU A 80 0.33 -1.58 -11.60
C LEU A 80 -1.18 -1.74 -11.69
N ASN A 81 -1.65 -2.94 -12.03
CA ASN A 81 -3.06 -3.28 -11.85
C ASN A 81 -3.36 -3.59 -10.37
N ARG A 82 -4.64 -3.72 -10.00
CA ARG A 82 -5.07 -4.02 -8.62
C ARG A 82 -4.39 -5.28 -8.06
N LYS A 83 -4.26 -6.32 -8.87
CA LYS A 83 -3.71 -7.62 -8.45
C LYS A 83 -2.22 -7.48 -8.12
N GLU A 84 -1.47 -6.80 -8.97
CA GLU A 84 -0.06 -6.49 -8.77
C GLU A 84 0.15 -5.62 -7.53
N ALA A 85 -0.65 -4.57 -7.35
CA ALA A 85 -0.56 -3.70 -6.19
C ALA A 85 -0.78 -4.47 -4.86
N LYS A 86 -1.74 -5.39 -4.81
CA LYS A 86 -1.94 -6.30 -3.66
C LYS A 86 -0.71 -7.17 -3.40
N LYS A 87 -0.14 -7.76 -4.45
CA LYS A 87 1.07 -8.59 -4.34
C LYS A 87 2.26 -7.79 -3.80
N HIS A 88 2.50 -6.60 -4.34
CA HIS A 88 3.55 -5.72 -3.86
C HIS A 88 3.34 -5.30 -2.40
N TYR A 89 2.09 -5.02 -1.99
CA TYR A 89 1.78 -4.74 -0.58
C TYR A 89 2.12 -5.93 0.33
N ILE A 90 1.71 -7.14 -0.05
CA ILE A 90 1.96 -8.37 0.72
C ILE A 90 3.47 -8.64 0.81
N LEU A 91 4.20 -8.52 -0.30
CA LEU A 91 5.65 -8.70 -0.33
C LEU A 91 6.35 -7.70 0.60
N LEU A 92 6.00 -6.42 0.50
CA LEU A 92 6.57 -5.39 1.38
C LEU A 92 6.26 -5.67 2.86
N ALA A 93 5.03 -6.07 3.19
CA ALA A 93 4.67 -6.43 4.56
C ALA A 93 5.49 -7.64 5.06
N SER A 94 5.79 -8.62 4.18
CA SER A 94 6.56 -9.82 4.53
C SER A 94 8.04 -9.57 4.80
N GLU A 95 8.56 -8.41 4.38
CA GLU A 95 9.93 -8.00 4.72
C GLU A 95 10.08 -7.58 6.18
N PHE A 96 8.98 -7.21 6.84
CA PHE A 96 8.99 -6.67 8.21
C PHE A 96 8.20 -7.52 9.20
N LEU A 97 7.18 -8.25 8.74
CA LEU A 97 6.23 -8.96 9.57
C LEU A 97 6.11 -10.42 9.10
N ASP A 98 6.12 -11.35 10.07
CA ASP A 98 5.95 -12.78 9.79
C ASP A 98 4.50 -13.07 9.38
N LEU A 99 4.26 -13.09 8.07
CA LEU A 99 2.93 -13.29 7.47
C LEU A 99 2.48 -14.76 7.42
N VAL A 100 3.36 -15.70 7.78
CA VAL A 100 3.13 -17.16 7.80
C VAL A 100 3.81 -17.76 9.01
#